data_AF-A0A9Y2JKF2-F1
#
_entry.id   AF-A0A9Y2JKF2-F1
#
_cell.length_a   1.000
_cell.length_b   1.000
_cell.length_c   1.000
_cell.angle_alpha   90.00
_cell.angle_beta   90.00
_cell.angle_gamma   90.00
#
_symmetry.space_group_name_H-M   'P 1'
#
loop_
_entity.id
_entity.type
_entity.pdbx_description
1 polymer ?
#
loop_
_entity_poly.entity_id
_entity_poly.type
_entity_poly.pdbx_seq_one_letter_code
_entity_poly.pdbx_strand_id
1 'polypeptide(L)'
;MSPWPLDLWIVASGRSYSPAKAMANSEKDCTGPVTTLPGIGDGAFFCTVADDEELVMTGKRSHGQNRTAHISLRKHRAEVYTGLAKVLADRL
;
A
#
# COMPACT_ATOMS: atom_id res chain seq x y z
N MET A 1 -2.07 -19.26 -14.00
CA MET A 1 -2.02 -17.79 -13.95
C MET A 1 -0.72 -17.36 -13.27
N SER A 2 -0.08 -16.30 -13.77
CA SER A 2 1.21 -15.83 -13.25
C SER A 2 1.03 -15.28 -11.82
N PRO A 3 1.78 -15.75 -10.82
CA PRO A 3 1.59 -15.40 -9.40
C PRO A 3 2.26 -14.06 -9.01
N TRP A 4 2.56 -13.21 -9.99
CA TRP A 4 3.42 -12.04 -9.85
C TRP A 4 2.61 -10.76 -9.63
N PRO A 5 3.22 -9.70 -9.05
CA PRO A 5 2.57 -8.39 -8.95
C PRO A 5 2.15 -7.93 -10.35
N LEU A 6 0.93 -7.40 -10.41
CA LEU A 6 0.41 -6.77 -11.62
C LEU A 6 1.11 -5.43 -11.83
N ASP A 7 1.33 -4.69 -10.74
CA ASP A 7 1.97 -3.38 -10.77
C ASP A 7 2.59 -3.00 -9.42
N LEU A 8 3.63 -2.17 -9.43
CA LEU A 8 4.28 -1.61 -8.24
C LEU A 8 4.73 -0.16 -8.49
N TRP A 9 4.21 0.76 -7.70
CA TRP A 9 4.57 2.18 -7.72
C TRP A 9 5.18 2.62 -6.40
N ILE A 10 6.27 3.38 -6.47
CA ILE A 10 6.85 4.09 -5.33
C ILE A 10 6.83 5.58 -5.64
N VAL A 11 6.18 6.35 -4.78
CA VAL A 11 6.04 7.80 -4.95
C VAL A 11 6.76 8.49 -3.81
N ALA A 12 7.70 9.38 -4.16
CA ALA A 12 8.30 10.33 -3.21
C ALA A 12 7.71 11.71 -3.48
N SER A 13 7.03 12.28 -2.49
CA SER A 13 6.43 13.60 -2.59
C SER A 13 6.99 14.56 -1.54
N GLY A 14 6.92 15.86 -1.85
CA GLY A 14 7.27 16.93 -0.93
C GLY A 14 6.40 16.91 0.34
N ARG A 15 6.78 17.72 1.34
CA ARG A 15 6.17 17.71 2.68
C ARG A 15 4.71 18.20 2.77
N SER A 16 4.09 18.56 1.64
CA SER A 16 2.80 19.25 1.58
C SER A 16 1.64 18.47 2.23
N TYR A 17 1.74 17.14 2.35
CA TYR A 17 0.71 16.27 2.96
C TYR A 17 1.34 15.28 3.95
N SER A 18 0.58 14.75 4.91
CA SER A 18 1.03 13.61 5.73
C SER A 18 1.02 12.31 4.92
N PRO A 19 1.83 11.29 5.24
CA PRO A 19 1.77 9.99 4.55
C PRO A 19 0.35 9.41 4.58
N ALA A 20 -0.34 9.45 5.72
CA ALA A 20 -1.75 9.03 5.81
C ALA A 20 -2.68 9.79 4.84
N LYS A 21 -2.50 11.10 4.68
CA LYS A 21 -3.27 11.90 3.72
C LYS A 21 -2.91 11.60 2.26
N ALA A 22 -1.67 11.23 1.99
CA ALA A 22 -1.26 10.75 0.67
C ALA A 22 -1.90 9.40 0.33
N MET A 23 -2.03 8.51 1.33
CA MET A 23 -2.66 7.19 1.18
C MET A 23 -4.18 7.25 1.02
N ALA A 24 -4.85 8.22 1.66
CA ALA A 24 -6.31 8.35 1.61
C ALA A 24 -6.89 8.53 0.18
N ASN A 25 -6.09 9.01 -0.78
CA ASN A 25 -6.54 9.07 -2.17
C ASN A 25 -6.61 7.68 -2.82
N SER A 26 -5.73 6.76 -2.45
CA SER A 26 -5.73 5.40 -2.99
C SER A 26 -6.80 4.50 -2.37
N GLU A 27 -7.33 4.86 -1.20
CA GLU A 27 -8.52 4.19 -0.66
C GLU A 27 -9.74 4.34 -1.59
N LYS A 28 -9.76 5.38 -2.44
CA LYS A 28 -10.83 5.56 -3.44
C LYS A 28 -10.80 4.53 -4.57
N ASP A 29 -9.66 3.87 -4.77
CA ASP A 29 -9.50 2.83 -5.78
C ASP A 29 -10.02 1.48 -5.27
N CYS A 30 -10.30 1.37 -3.97
CA CYS A 30 -10.85 0.16 -3.36
C CYS A 30 -12.33 -0.03 -3.74
N THR A 31 -12.64 -1.19 -4.29
CA THR A 31 -14.03 -1.63 -4.54
C THR A 31 -14.58 -2.47 -3.38
N GLY A 32 -13.70 -3.00 -2.53
CA GLY A 32 -14.03 -3.72 -1.30
C GLY A 32 -13.70 -2.93 -0.01
N PRO A 33 -13.98 -3.52 1.17
CA PRO A 33 -13.63 -2.90 2.44
C PRO A 33 -12.11 -2.75 2.58
N VAL A 34 -11.68 -1.62 3.13
CA VAL A 34 -10.29 -1.35 3.47
C VAL A 34 -9.93 -2.03 4.78
N THR A 35 -8.89 -2.86 4.76
CA THR A 35 -8.33 -3.46 5.98
C THR A 35 -7.05 -2.74 6.38
N THR A 36 -7.08 -2.04 7.51
CA THR A 36 -5.92 -1.33 8.04
C THR A 36 -4.91 -2.29 8.68
N LEU A 37 -3.62 -2.00 8.52
CA LEU A 37 -2.52 -2.79 9.04
C LEU A 37 -1.71 -1.94 10.04
N PRO A 38 -2.10 -1.92 11.33
CA PRO A 38 -1.46 -1.07 12.33
C PRO A 38 0.00 -1.47 12.58
N GLY A 39 0.85 -0.48 12.87
CA GLY A 39 2.26 -0.68 13.21
C GLY A 39 3.21 -0.92 12.02
N ILE A 40 2.73 -0.74 10.78
CA ILE A 40 3.55 -0.82 9.57
C ILE A 40 3.72 0.58 8.96
N GLY A 41 4.96 1.06 8.90
CA GLY A 41 5.26 2.43 8.46
C GLY A 41 4.59 3.49 9.34
N ASP A 42 4.22 4.62 8.73
CA ASP A 42 3.31 5.60 9.34
C ASP A 42 1.84 5.27 9.04
N GLY A 43 1.61 4.27 8.19
CA GLY A 43 0.32 3.67 7.90
C GLY A 43 0.40 2.66 6.76
N ALA A 44 -0.51 1.69 6.79
CA ALA A 44 -0.65 0.68 5.75
C ALA A 44 -2.07 0.12 5.72
N PHE A 45 -2.49 -0.36 4.56
CA PHE A 45 -3.76 -1.06 4.38
C PHE A 45 -3.68 -2.02 3.19
N PHE A 46 -4.68 -2.89 3.07
CA PHE A 46 -4.98 -3.58 1.81
C PHE A 46 -6.48 -3.59 1.52
N CYS A 47 -6.84 -3.74 0.25
CA CYS A 47 -8.23 -3.80 -0.19
C CYS A 47 -8.35 -4.45 -1.58
N THR A 48 -9.54 -4.97 -1.87
CA THR A 48 -9.93 -5.37 -3.22
C THR A 48 -10.07 -4.15 -4.12
N VAL A 49 -9.48 -4.19 -5.31
CA VAL A 49 -9.68 -3.18 -6.37
C VAL A 49 -10.43 -3.74 -7.58
N ALA A 50 -10.32 -5.04 -7.85
CA ALA A 50 -11.16 -5.76 -8.83
C ALA A 50 -11.36 -7.23 -8.41
N ASP A 51 -12.21 -7.98 -9.14
CA ASP A 51 -12.64 -9.34 -8.77
C ASP A 51 -11.49 -10.29 -8.41
N ASP A 52 -10.34 -10.17 -9.06
CA ASP A 52 -9.13 -10.99 -8.81
C ASP A 52 -7.90 -10.13 -8.49
N GLU A 53 -8.07 -8.89 -8.05
CA GLU A 53 -6.99 -7.94 -7.80
C GLU A 53 -7.14 -7.24 -6.44
N GLU A 54 -6.01 -7.18 -5.74
CA GLU A 54 -5.88 -6.56 -4.43
C GLU A 54 -4.76 -5.53 -4.48
N LEU A 55 -4.99 -4.41 -3.80
CA LEU A 55 -4.02 -3.37 -3.57
C LEU A 55 -3.48 -3.52 -2.15
N VAL A 56 -2.16 -3.47 -1.99
CA VAL A 56 -1.49 -3.26 -0.71
C VAL A 56 -0.79 -1.91 -0.78
N MET A 57 -1.03 -1.08 0.23
CA MET A 57 -0.44 0.24 0.33
C MET A 57 0.26 0.44 1.66
N THR A 58 1.40 1.12 1.63
CA THR A 58 2.04 1.63 2.84
C THR A 58 2.67 2.99 2.58
N GLY A 59 2.71 3.82 3.62
CA GLY A 59 3.34 5.13 3.58
C GLY A 59 4.18 5.35 4.82
N LYS A 60 5.32 6.03 4.66
CA LYS A 60 6.10 6.54 5.78
C LYS A 60 6.83 7.83 5.42
N ARG A 61 7.20 8.57 6.44
CA ARG A 61 8.15 9.67 6.32
C ARG A 61 9.58 9.14 6.37
N SER A 62 10.34 9.40 5.31
CA SER A 62 11.73 8.94 5.18
C SER A 62 12.55 9.98 4.43
N HIS A 63 13.79 10.23 4.88
CA HIS A 63 14.71 11.21 4.30
C HIS A 63 14.10 12.61 4.05
N GLY A 64 13.24 13.07 4.96
CA GLY A 64 12.57 14.38 4.85
C GLY A 64 11.47 14.48 3.79
N GLN A 65 11.11 13.37 3.15
CA GLN A 65 10.03 13.25 2.15
C GLN A 65 8.91 12.35 2.68
N ASN A 66 7.72 12.47 2.08
CA ASN A 66 6.68 11.46 2.25
C ASN A 66 6.85 10.44 1.14
N ARG A 67 6.93 9.17 1.52
CA ARG A 67 7.08 8.08 0.57
C ARG A 67 5.94 7.09 0.73
N THR A 68 5.33 6.72 -0.39
CA THR A 68 4.28 5.68 -0.43
C THR A 68 4.68 4.59 -1.42
N ALA A 69 4.33 3.36 -1.09
CA ALA A 69 4.39 2.22 -1.99
C ALA A 69 2.98 1.67 -2.21
N HIS A 70 2.69 1.35 -3.47
CA HIS A 70 1.41 0.84 -3.95
C HIS A 70 1.72 -0.43 -4.74
N ILE A 71 1.24 -1.59 -4.31
CA ILE A 71 1.41 -2.83 -5.06
C ILE A 71 0.05 -3.45 -5.35
N SER A 72 -0.23 -3.63 -6.63
CA SER A 72 -1.38 -4.40 -7.11
C SER A 72 -0.94 -5.83 -7.39
N LEU A 73 -1.70 -6.80 -6.89
CA LEU A 73 -1.41 -8.22 -7.06
C LEU A 73 -2.70 -9.04 -7.15
N ARG A 74 -2.57 -10.27 -7.64
CA ARG A 74 -3.69 -11.21 -7.60
C ARG A 74 -4.08 -11.52 -6.15
N LYS A 75 -5.33 -11.92 -5.94
CA LYS A 75 -5.83 -12.32 -4.61
C LYS A 75 -4.96 -13.40 -3.97
N HIS A 76 -4.61 -13.17 -2.72
CA HIS A 76 -3.85 -14.04 -1.84
C HIS A 76 -4.45 -14.05 -0.42
N ARG A 77 -3.87 -14.87 0.46
CA ARG A 77 -4.17 -14.90 1.89
C ARG A 77 -3.70 -13.62 2.59
N ALA A 78 -4.44 -13.16 3.59
CA ALA A 78 -4.21 -11.88 4.28
C ALA A 78 -2.78 -11.70 4.88
N GLU A 79 -2.17 -12.80 5.31
CA GLU A 79 -0.79 -12.81 5.82
C GLU A 79 0.27 -12.41 4.77
N VAL A 80 0.00 -12.66 3.48
CA VAL A 80 0.86 -12.20 2.37
C VAL A 80 0.81 -10.68 2.26
N TYR A 81 -0.37 -10.06 2.35
CA TYR A 81 -0.52 -8.61 2.28
C TYR A 81 0.18 -7.91 3.44
N THR A 82 0.05 -8.47 4.65
CA THR A 82 0.75 -7.97 5.84
C THR A 82 2.26 -8.06 5.66
N GLY A 83 2.77 -9.19 5.15
CA GLY A 83 4.19 -9.37 4.85
C GLY A 83 4.72 -8.40 3.81
N LEU A 84 3.97 -8.20 2.72
CA LEU A 84 4.32 -7.25 1.66
C LEU A 84 4.36 -5.81 2.16
N ALA A 85 3.35 -5.40 2.94
CA ALA A 85 3.30 -4.08 3.54
C ALA A 85 4.55 -3.82 4.41
N LYS A 86 4.98 -4.81 5.23
CA LYS A 86 6.23 -4.71 6.02
C LYS A 86 7.46 -4.56 5.14
N VAL A 87 7.63 -5.45 4.15
CA VAL A 87 8.77 -5.45 3.22
C VAL A 87 8.89 -4.11 2.48
N LEU A 88 7.77 -3.54 2.04
CA LEU A 88 7.71 -2.24 1.38
C LEU A 88 8.04 -1.12 2.36
N ALA A 89 7.41 -1.11 3.54
CA ALA A 89 7.65 -0.10 4.56
C ALA A 89 9.11 -0.05 4.98
N ASP A 90 9.79 -1.18 5.14
CA ASP A 90 11.21 -1.23 5.49
C ASP A 90 12.12 -0.61 4.43
N ARG A 91 11.69 -0.61 3.16
CA ARG A 91 12.48 -0.15 2.00
C ARG A 91 12.16 1.27 1.54
N LEU A 92 11.07 1.87 2.02
CA LEU A 92 10.75 3.28 1.76
C LEU A 92 11.80 4.23 2.38
#